data_AF-A0A3M3YL08-F1
#
_entry.id   AF-A0A3M3YL08-F1
#
_cell.length_a   1.000
_cell.length_b   1.000
_cell.length_c   1.000
_cell.angle_alpha   90.00
_cell.angle_beta   90.00
_cell.angle_gamma   90.00
#
_symmetry.space_group_name_H-M   'P 1'
#
loop_
_entity.id
_entity.type
_entity.pdbx_description
1 polymer ?
#
loop_
_entity_poly.entity_id
_entity_poly.type
_entity_poly.pdbx_seq_one_letter_code
_entity_poly.pdbx_strand_id
1 'polypeptide(L)'
;ATATPKSTHLHSGKHLTLSTGEDVSIASGKSLLASVAQSISLFAQNAGAKLFAAKGKIELQAQSDAMELTAQQKVMITSTAAGIEIAAQEGILLTSGGGYIRIKDGNIEIHAPGTIDIKGAKKTFSGPTSLSHSYNEMPKTDFADPYVVRKQSTGEPAAGMKVEVTRADGSVMQYVSDAAGKIPLQQSQIAEFVKIKVLGKV
;
A
#
# COMPACT_ATOMS: atom_id res chain seq x y z
N ALA A 1 16.83 34.89 -10.96
CA ALA A 1 15.71 33.98 -11.27
C ALA A 1 16.22 32.90 -12.22
N THR A 2 15.78 31.65 -12.04
CA THR A 2 16.12 30.53 -12.94
C THR A 2 14.90 30.25 -13.80
N ALA A 3 15.03 30.34 -15.13
CA ALA A 3 13.95 30.07 -16.08
C ALA A 3 14.53 29.36 -17.31
N THR A 4 13.77 28.42 -17.87
CA THR A 4 14.15 27.65 -19.07
C THR A 4 12.90 27.25 -19.85
N PRO A 5 12.93 27.29 -21.19
CA PRO A 5 11.83 26.80 -22.01
C PRO A 5 11.75 25.26 -22.06
N LYS A 6 12.80 24.56 -21.62
CA LYS A 6 12.87 23.09 -21.61
C LYS A 6 12.77 22.56 -20.18
N SER A 7 13.85 21.99 -19.66
CA SER A 7 13.86 21.29 -18.38
C SER A 7 14.85 21.89 -17.39
N THR A 8 14.49 21.81 -16.11
CA THR A 8 15.37 22.08 -14.97
C THR A 8 15.52 20.78 -14.18
N HIS A 9 16.75 20.42 -13.82
CA HIS A 9 17.04 19.27 -12.95
C HIS A 9 17.85 19.76 -11.75
N LEU A 10 17.36 19.49 -10.54
CA LEU A 10 18.05 19.80 -9.28
C LEU A 10 18.45 18.48 -8.64
N HIS A 11 19.74 18.30 -8.40
CA HIS A 11 20.29 17.08 -7.82
C HIS A 11 21.27 17.43 -6.71
N SER A 12 21.20 16.66 -5.62
CA SER A 12 22.17 16.69 -4.53
C SER A 12 22.53 15.26 -4.16
N GLY A 13 23.82 14.95 -4.06
CA GLY A 13 24.29 13.61 -3.68
C GLY A 13 24.06 13.26 -2.20
N LYS A 14 23.61 14.23 -1.38
CA LYS A 14 23.28 14.01 0.04
C LYS A 14 21.91 14.59 0.39
N HIS A 15 21.80 15.93 0.43
CA HIS A 15 20.61 16.61 0.95
C HIS A 15 20.24 17.82 0.08
N LEU A 16 18.95 18.03 -0.13
CA LEU A 16 18.39 19.24 -0.71
C LEU A 16 17.44 19.86 0.32
N THR A 17 17.64 21.13 0.68
CA THR A 17 16.80 21.88 1.61
C THR A 17 16.27 23.13 0.93
N LEU A 18 14.97 23.38 1.05
CA LEU A 18 14.30 24.61 0.60
C LEU A 18 13.68 25.29 1.81
N SER A 19 13.98 26.57 1.99
CA SER A 19 13.47 27.39 3.10
C SER A 19 13.12 28.80 2.60
N THR A 20 12.00 29.33 3.07
CA THR A 20 11.50 30.68 2.75
C THR A 20 11.13 31.41 4.05
N GLY A 21 11.18 32.73 4.06
CA GLY A 21 10.63 33.54 5.16
C GLY A 21 9.11 33.66 5.13
N GLU A 22 8.52 33.39 3.96
CA GLU A 22 7.08 33.41 3.68
C GLU A 22 6.71 32.08 3.00
N ASP A 23 6.04 32.12 1.85
CA ASP A 23 5.44 30.94 1.22
C ASP A 23 6.35 30.21 0.23
N VAL A 24 6.14 28.88 0.14
CA VAL A 24 6.60 28.05 -0.99
C VAL A 24 5.38 27.70 -1.86
N SER A 25 5.40 28.10 -3.13
CA SER A 25 4.36 27.76 -4.11
C SER A 25 4.89 26.82 -5.18
N ILE A 26 4.22 25.68 -5.37
CA ILE A 26 4.55 24.68 -6.41
C ILE A 26 3.33 24.51 -7.31
N ALA A 27 3.51 24.77 -8.60
CA ALA A 27 2.47 24.57 -9.62
C ALA A 27 3.00 23.71 -10.77
N SER A 28 2.19 22.76 -11.23
CA SER A 28 2.50 21.90 -12.37
C SER A 28 1.32 21.88 -13.34
N GLY A 29 1.59 21.99 -14.64
CA GLY A 29 0.55 21.96 -15.67
C GLY A 29 0.00 20.56 -15.99
N LYS A 30 0.65 19.50 -15.52
CA LYS A 30 0.24 18.11 -15.77
C LYS A 30 0.12 17.29 -14.50
N SER A 31 1.25 17.05 -13.83
CA SER A 31 1.31 16.16 -12.67
C SER A 31 2.41 16.59 -11.71
N LEU A 32 2.18 16.34 -10.42
CA LEU A 32 3.18 16.40 -9.37
C LEU A 32 3.37 14.97 -8.86
N LEU A 33 4.57 14.41 -9.04
CA LEU A 33 4.91 13.05 -8.61
C LEU A 33 5.98 13.15 -7.54
N ALA A 34 5.77 12.46 -6.43
CA ALA A 34 6.72 12.38 -5.32
C ALA A 34 6.92 10.91 -4.94
N SER A 35 8.15 10.43 -5.06
CA SER A 35 8.55 9.08 -4.69
C SER A 35 9.67 9.18 -3.66
N VAL A 36 9.49 8.57 -2.49
CA VAL A 36 10.43 8.65 -1.36
C VAL A 36 10.67 7.25 -0.82
N ALA A 37 11.93 6.92 -0.53
CA ALA A 37 12.31 5.57 -0.11
C ALA A 37 12.01 5.27 1.36
N GLN A 38 11.97 6.29 2.23
CA GLN A 38 11.79 6.12 3.67
C GLN A 38 10.44 6.65 4.15
N SER A 39 10.23 7.98 4.14
CA SER A 39 9.02 8.57 4.72
C SER A 39 8.69 9.94 4.13
N ILE A 40 7.41 10.31 4.13
CA ILE A 40 6.93 11.67 3.91
C ILE A 40 6.35 12.19 5.22
N SER A 41 6.74 13.39 5.64
CA SER A 41 6.17 14.09 6.81
C SER A 41 5.73 15.49 6.40
N LEU A 42 4.46 15.82 6.66
CA LEU A 42 3.87 17.12 6.37
C LEU A 42 3.29 17.69 7.65
N PHE A 43 3.71 18.90 8.00
CA PHE A 43 3.31 19.56 9.24
C PHE A 43 2.92 21.01 8.97
N ALA A 44 1.79 21.42 9.56
CA ALA A 44 1.32 22.80 9.53
C ALA A 44 0.99 23.23 10.96
N GLN A 45 1.61 24.32 11.43
CA GLN A 45 1.51 24.75 12.82
C GLN A 45 0.21 25.49 13.15
N ASN A 46 -0.22 26.43 12.30
CA ASN A 46 -1.24 27.42 12.66
C ASN A 46 -2.56 27.27 11.89
N ALA A 47 -2.49 27.09 10.56
CA ALA A 47 -3.67 27.16 9.68
C ALA A 47 -4.18 25.79 9.22
N GLY A 48 -3.57 24.70 9.68
CA GLY A 48 -3.90 23.34 9.28
C GLY A 48 -3.48 23.00 7.84
N ALA A 49 -4.03 21.89 7.33
CA ALA A 49 -3.75 21.39 5.99
C ALA A 49 -5.05 21.11 5.23
N LYS A 50 -4.98 21.19 3.91
CA LYS A 50 -6.11 20.92 3.01
C LYS A 50 -5.62 20.09 1.82
N LEU A 51 -6.36 19.04 1.49
CA LEU A 51 -6.13 18.20 0.31
C LEU A 51 -7.42 18.12 -0.49
N PHE A 52 -7.40 18.60 -1.74
CA PHE A 52 -8.56 18.65 -2.60
C PHE A 52 -8.26 18.05 -3.97
N ALA A 53 -9.24 17.33 -4.52
CA ALA A 53 -9.29 16.96 -5.92
C ALA A 53 -10.58 17.54 -6.50
N ALA A 54 -10.48 18.50 -7.44
CA ALA A 54 -11.66 19.08 -8.09
C ALA A 54 -12.39 18.05 -8.97
N LYS A 55 -11.63 17.12 -9.55
CA LYS A 55 -12.10 15.94 -10.28
C LYS A 55 -11.16 14.78 -9.98
N GLY A 56 -11.67 13.57 -10.11
CA GLY A 56 -10.91 12.35 -9.85
C GLY A 56 -10.94 11.90 -8.39
N LYS A 57 -10.49 10.67 -8.15
CA LYS A 57 -10.47 10.01 -6.85
C LYS A 57 -9.27 10.49 -6.03
N ILE A 58 -9.48 10.73 -4.73
CA ILE A 58 -8.39 10.75 -3.74
C ILE A 58 -8.28 9.33 -3.20
N GLU A 59 -7.06 8.79 -3.21
CA GLU A 59 -6.75 7.46 -2.70
C GLU A 59 -5.63 7.56 -1.68
N LEU A 60 -5.87 7.00 -0.49
CA LEU A 60 -4.92 6.90 0.60
C LEU A 60 -4.82 5.43 0.97
N GLN A 61 -3.61 4.89 1.02
CA GLN A 61 -3.37 3.48 1.34
C GLN A 61 -2.11 3.35 2.19
N ALA A 62 -2.18 2.52 3.23
CA ALA A 62 -1.03 1.95 3.91
C ALA A 62 -1.01 0.46 3.55
N GLN A 63 -0.11 0.06 2.64
CA GLN A 63 -0.17 -1.27 2.00
C GLN A 63 0.36 -2.39 2.88
N SER A 64 1.25 -2.07 3.81
CA SER A 64 1.93 -3.03 4.69
C SER A 64 1.86 -2.67 6.17
N ASP A 65 1.12 -1.61 6.52
CA ASP A 65 1.07 -1.08 7.89
C ASP A 65 -0.29 -0.39 8.15
N ALA A 66 -0.48 0.10 9.37
CA ALA A 66 -1.70 0.74 9.82
C ALA A 66 -1.91 2.14 9.20
N MET A 67 -3.18 2.56 9.16
CA MET A 67 -3.58 3.92 8.88
C MET A 67 -4.34 4.48 10.09
N GLU A 68 -3.91 5.63 10.59
CA GLU A 68 -4.51 6.31 11.75
C GLU A 68 -5.05 7.68 11.36
N LEU A 69 -6.29 7.97 11.78
CA LEU A 69 -6.93 9.29 11.63
C LEU A 69 -7.41 9.73 13.02
N THR A 70 -6.77 10.76 13.57
CA THR A 70 -7.08 11.27 14.91
C THR A 70 -7.26 12.78 14.89
N ALA A 71 -8.29 13.26 15.59
CA ALA A 71 -8.51 14.68 15.80
C ALA A 71 -8.90 14.93 17.26
N GLN A 72 -8.36 15.99 17.86
CA GLN A 72 -8.71 16.38 19.24
C GLN A 72 -10.20 16.75 19.38
N GLN A 73 -10.77 17.33 18.33
CA GLN A 73 -12.18 17.75 18.32
C GLN A 73 -13.03 16.70 17.60
N LYS A 74 -13.29 16.88 16.30
CA LYS A 74 -14.23 16.09 15.53
C LYS A 74 -13.58 15.50 14.29
N VAL A 75 -13.83 14.21 14.07
CA VAL A 75 -13.66 13.55 12.76
C VAL A 75 -15.04 13.51 12.08
N MET A 76 -15.12 13.96 10.82
CA MET A 76 -16.34 13.91 10.01
C MET A 76 -16.06 13.16 8.71
N ILE A 77 -16.82 12.10 8.46
CA ILE A 77 -16.78 11.32 7.23
C ILE A 77 -18.17 11.43 6.59
N THR A 78 -18.24 12.01 5.39
CA THR A 78 -19.51 12.34 4.73
C THR A 78 -19.43 12.01 3.24
N SER A 79 -20.45 11.31 2.73
CA SER A 79 -20.73 11.17 1.30
C SER A 79 -22.00 11.96 0.99
N THR A 80 -21.97 12.84 -0.01
CA THR A 80 -23.09 13.76 -0.31
C THR A 80 -24.07 13.21 -1.35
N ALA A 81 -23.65 12.23 -2.16
CA ALA A 81 -24.45 11.70 -3.26
C ALA A 81 -24.61 10.17 -3.24
N ALA A 82 -23.75 9.44 -2.55
CA ALA A 82 -23.74 7.98 -2.52
C ALA A 82 -23.65 7.48 -1.07
N GLY A 83 -22.86 6.42 -0.82
CA GLY A 83 -22.68 5.82 0.49
C GLY A 83 -21.30 6.01 1.09
N ILE A 84 -21.16 5.55 2.33
CA ILE A 84 -19.88 5.30 3.01
C ILE A 84 -19.81 3.79 3.21
N GLU A 85 -18.68 3.18 2.82
CA GLU A 85 -18.41 1.76 3.01
C GLU A 85 -17.23 1.59 3.97
N ILE A 86 -17.42 0.74 4.98
CA ILE A 86 -16.39 0.37 5.95
C ILE A 86 -16.39 -1.15 6.02
N ALA A 87 -15.28 -1.76 5.64
CA ALA A 87 -15.08 -3.20 5.63
C ALA A 87 -13.75 -3.54 6.31
N ALA A 88 -13.72 -4.63 7.08
CA ALA A 88 -12.54 -5.12 7.75
C ALA A 88 -12.58 -6.64 7.86
N GLN A 89 -11.45 -7.30 7.62
CA GLN A 89 -11.36 -8.76 7.64
C GLN A 89 -11.54 -9.32 9.06
N GLU A 90 -10.90 -8.71 10.07
CA GLU A 90 -10.95 -9.18 11.45
C GLU A 90 -12.13 -8.62 12.25
N GLY A 91 -12.57 -7.41 11.94
CA GLY A 91 -13.75 -6.81 12.55
C GLY A 91 -13.76 -5.29 12.59
N ILE A 92 -14.92 -4.75 12.95
CA ILE A 92 -15.19 -3.32 13.10
C ILE A 92 -15.67 -3.07 14.52
N LEU A 93 -15.12 -2.06 15.19
CA LEU A 93 -15.51 -1.65 16.53
C LEU A 93 -15.79 -0.14 16.56
N LEU A 94 -17.01 0.23 16.95
CA LEU A 94 -17.43 1.61 17.17
C LEU A 94 -17.73 1.79 18.65
N THR A 95 -17.05 2.70 19.35
CA THR A 95 -17.21 2.90 20.80
C THR A 95 -17.52 4.35 21.15
N SER A 96 -18.29 4.55 22.22
CA SER A 96 -18.54 5.87 22.82
C SER A 96 -19.07 5.74 24.24
N GLY A 97 -18.44 6.41 25.21
CA GLY A 97 -18.93 6.49 26.59
C GLY A 97 -19.22 5.14 27.27
N GLY A 98 -18.50 4.08 26.90
CA GLY A 98 -18.69 2.72 27.38
C GLY A 98 -19.71 1.87 26.59
N GLY A 99 -20.51 2.48 25.70
CA GLY A 99 -21.32 1.75 24.73
C GLY A 99 -20.52 1.40 23.47
N TYR A 100 -20.89 0.31 22.79
CA TYR A 100 -20.24 -0.08 21.55
C TYR A 100 -21.13 -0.87 20.58
N ILE A 101 -20.73 -0.83 19.30
CA ILE A 101 -21.18 -1.73 18.25
C ILE A 101 -19.95 -2.47 17.71
N ARG A 102 -20.00 -3.81 17.69
CA ARG A 102 -18.92 -4.65 17.17
C ARG A 102 -19.43 -5.58 16.08
N ILE A 103 -18.72 -5.64 14.96
CA ILE A 103 -18.94 -6.61 13.88
C ILE A 103 -17.69 -7.48 13.82
N LYS A 104 -17.82 -8.77 14.14
CA LYS A 104 -16.70 -9.72 14.19
C LYS A 104 -17.17 -11.17 14.05
N ASP A 105 -16.43 -11.98 13.30
CA ASP A 105 -16.71 -13.42 13.11
C ASP A 105 -18.16 -13.71 12.64
N GLY A 106 -18.72 -12.81 11.82
CA GLY A 106 -20.11 -12.90 11.35
C GLY A 106 -21.17 -12.45 12.36
N ASN A 107 -20.78 -12.04 13.57
CA ASN A 107 -21.68 -11.57 14.63
C ASN A 107 -21.76 -10.05 14.68
N ILE A 108 -22.92 -9.53 15.09
CA ILE A 108 -23.12 -8.12 15.43
C ILE A 108 -23.49 -8.03 16.91
N GLU A 109 -22.70 -7.29 17.67
CA GLU A 109 -22.93 -7.03 19.09
C GLU A 109 -23.25 -5.55 19.31
N ILE A 110 -24.31 -5.28 20.07
CA ILE A 110 -24.75 -3.93 20.43
C ILE A 110 -24.89 -3.88 21.95
N HIS A 111 -23.89 -3.31 22.63
CA HIS A 111 -23.85 -3.24 24.09
C HIS A 111 -23.85 -1.78 24.56
N ALA A 112 -24.60 -1.48 25.62
CA ALA A 112 -24.61 -0.18 26.26
C ALA A 112 -24.75 -0.34 27.79
N PRO A 113 -24.06 0.50 28.59
CA PRO A 113 -24.23 0.50 30.05
C PRO A 113 -25.57 1.12 30.49
N GLY A 114 -26.20 1.93 29.62
CA GLY A 114 -27.52 2.52 29.83
C GLY A 114 -28.57 1.89 28.92
N THR A 115 -29.35 2.74 28.27
CA THR A 115 -30.48 2.32 27.42
C THR A 115 -30.07 2.13 25.97
N ILE A 116 -30.55 1.04 25.34
CA ILE A 116 -30.59 0.88 23.87
C ILE A 116 -32.02 1.23 23.42
N ASP A 117 -32.22 2.45 22.91
CA ASP A 117 -33.53 2.92 22.43
C ASP A 117 -33.74 2.56 20.94
N ILE A 118 -34.58 1.57 20.66
CA ILE A 118 -34.86 1.08 19.29
C ILE A 118 -36.26 1.52 18.85
N LYS A 119 -36.33 2.54 17.99
CA LYS A 119 -37.56 3.09 17.41
C LYS A 119 -37.72 2.68 15.95
N GLY A 120 -38.91 2.19 15.58
CA GLY A 120 -39.23 1.84 14.20
C GLY A 120 -40.64 1.25 14.09
N ALA A 121 -41.33 1.53 12.98
CA ALA A 121 -42.71 1.07 12.75
C ALA A 121 -42.82 -0.47 12.61
N LYS A 122 -41.75 -1.14 12.19
CA LYS A 122 -41.66 -2.60 12.02
C LYS A 122 -40.30 -3.10 12.46
N LYS A 123 -40.25 -4.20 13.21
CA LYS A 123 -39.04 -4.93 13.61
C LYS A 123 -39.21 -6.38 13.16
N THR A 124 -38.33 -6.89 12.31
CA THR A 124 -38.44 -8.25 11.75
C THR A 124 -37.19 -9.04 12.09
N PHE A 125 -37.35 -10.22 12.65
CA PHE A 125 -36.26 -11.14 13.01
C PHE A 125 -36.50 -12.47 12.27
N SER A 126 -36.02 -12.59 11.04
CA SER A 126 -36.34 -13.70 10.11
C SER A 126 -35.31 -14.84 10.09
N GLY A 127 -34.42 -14.91 11.08
CA GLY A 127 -33.27 -15.80 11.08
C GLY A 127 -32.02 -15.20 10.41
N PRO A 128 -30.89 -15.94 10.41
CA PRO A 128 -29.60 -15.42 9.95
C PRO A 128 -29.50 -15.28 8.43
N THR A 129 -28.67 -14.35 7.97
CA THR A 129 -28.30 -14.13 6.55
C THR A 129 -26.86 -13.64 6.47
N SER A 130 -26.24 -13.64 5.28
CA SER A 130 -24.84 -13.25 5.08
C SER A 130 -24.64 -12.42 3.81
N LEU A 131 -23.68 -11.50 3.83
CA LEU A 131 -23.18 -10.77 2.67
C LEU A 131 -21.66 -10.96 2.59
N SER A 132 -21.15 -11.50 1.48
CA SER A 132 -19.72 -11.68 1.26
C SER A 132 -19.08 -10.41 0.70
N HIS A 133 -17.97 -9.96 1.29
CA HIS A 133 -17.14 -8.90 0.75
C HIS A 133 -15.79 -9.49 0.31
N SER A 134 -15.38 -9.25 -0.94
CA SER A 134 -14.10 -9.70 -1.46
C SER A 134 -13.03 -8.65 -1.16
N TYR A 135 -12.01 -9.02 -0.38
CA TYR A 135 -10.84 -8.17 -0.17
C TYR A 135 -9.87 -8.35 -1.34
N ASN A 136 -9.47 -7.24 -1.97
CA ASN A 136 -8.35 -7.27 -2.91
C ASN A 136 -7.06 -7.53 -2.13
N GLU A 137 -6.22 -8.45 -2.62
CA GLU A 137 -4.88 -8.63 -2.05
C GLU A 137 -4.07 -7.36 -2.29
N MET A 138 -3.55 -6.78 -1.21
CA MET A 138 -2.60 -5.67 -1.32
C MET A 138 -1.32 -6.18 -2.00
N PRO A 139 -0.66 -5.38 -2.86
CA PRO A 139 0.62 -5.75 -3.44
C PRO A 139 1.63 -6.03 -2.31
N LYS A 140 2.05 -7.29 -2.18
CA LYS A 140 3.16 -7.64 -1.30
C LYS A 140 4.45 -7.31 -2.04
N THR A 141 5.21 -6.34 -1.54
CA THR A 141 6.55 -6.05 -2.04
C THR A 141 7.52 -7.03 -1.39
N ASP A 142 7.41 -8.32 -1.72
CA ASP A 142 8.46 -9.26 -1.41
C ASP A 142 9.51 -9.11 -2.52
N PHE A 143 10.68 -8.56 -2.20
CA PHE A 143 11.87 -8.57 -3.10
C PHE A 143 12.45 -9.99 -3.30
N ALA A 144 11.63 -11.01 -3.04
CA ALA A 144 11.91 -12.42 -3.06
C ALA A 144 11.10 -13.08 -4.19
N ASP A 145 10.97 -12.43 -5.34
CA ASP A 145 10.47 -13.10 -6.53
C ASP A 145 11.55 -14.08 -7.04
N PRO A 146 11.29 -15.40 -7.07
CA PRO A 146 12.27 -16.35 -7.55
C PRO A 146 12.51 -16.16 -9.05
N TYR A 147 13.78 -16.11 -9.47
CA TYR A 147 14.11 -16.07 -10.89
C TYR A 147 13.62 -17.36 -11.56
N VAL A 148 12.89 -17.20 -12.67
CA VAL A 148 12.39 -18.31 -13.48
C VAL A 148 13.21 -18.42 -14.76
N VAL A 149 13.92 -19.53 -14.93
CA VAL A 149 14.59 -19.87 -16.19
C VAL A 149 13.53 -20.31 -17.19
N ARG A 150 13.46 -19.64 -18.35
CA ARG A 150 12.54 -19.98 -19.44
C ARG A 150 13.32 -20.36 -20.70
N LYS A 151 12.77 -21.28 -21.48
CA LYS A 151 13.30 -21.64 -22.80
C LYS A 151 13.14 -20.45 -23.74
N GLN A 152 14.23 -19.98 -24.35
CA GLN A 152 14.21 -18.82 -25.25
C GLN A 152 13.30 -19.02 -26.47
N SER A 153 13.10 -20.27 -26.90
CA SER A 153 12.30 -20.62 -28.07
C SER A 153 10.79 -20.64 -27.82
N THR A 154 10.33 -21.03 -26.62
CA THR A 154 8.91 -21.27 -26.34
C THR A 154 8.35 -20.48 -25.16
N GLY A 155 9.21 -19.82 -24.38
CA GLY A 155 8.81 -19.09 -23.16
C GLY A 155 8.39 -20.00 -22.00
N GLU A 156 8.39 -21.32 -22.17
CA GLU A 156 8.07 -22.28 -21.11
C GLU A 156 9.16 -22.34 -20.04
N PRO A 157 8.80 -22.64 -18.78
CA PRO A 157 9.78 -22.95 -17.73
C PRO A 157 10.76 -24.04 -18.16
N ALA A 158 12.04 -23.78 -17.96
CA ALA A 158 13.12 -24.71 -18.26
C ALA A 158 13.55 -25.40 -16.96
N ALA A 159 13.01 -26.59 -16.73
CA ALA A 159 13.36 -27.43 -15.59
C ALA A 159 14.72 -28.11 -15.75
N GLY A 160 15.45 -28.30 -14.65
CA GLY A 160 16.73 -29.04 -14.63
C GLY A 160 17.88 -28.30 -15.31
N MET A 161 17.79 -26.98 -15.47
CA MET A 161 18.85 -26.17 -16.04
C MET A 161 19.84 -25.81 -14.95
N LYS A 162 21.12 -26.13 -15.18
CA LYS A 162 22.19 -25.64 -14.33
C LYS A 162 22.40 -24.15 -14.63
N VAL A 163 22.32 -23.32 -13.60
CA VAL A 163 22.59 -21.89 -13.69
C VAL A 163 23.70 -21.49 -12.73
N GLU A 164 24.44 -20.48 -13.13
CA GLU A 164 25.42 -19.82 -12.31
C GLU A 164 24.94 -18.39 -12.03
N VAL A 165 24.85 -18.05 -10.76
CA VAL A 165 24.43 -16.73 -10.28
C VAL A 165 25.64 -16.05 -9.68
N THR A 166 26.07 -14.95 -10.30
CA THR A 166 27.13 -14.08 -9.79
C THR A 166 26.48 -12.88 -9.09
N ARG A 167 26.78 -12.71 -7.80
CA ARG A 167 26.36 -11.55 -7.00
C ARG A 167 27.21 -10.31 -7.27
N ALA A 168 26.74 -9.17 -6.77
CA ALA A 168 27.47 -7.90 -6.84
C ALA A 168 28.79 -7.92 -6.06
N ASP A 169 28.92 -8.77 -5.03
CA ASP A 169 30.15 -9.00 -4.26
C ASP A 169 31.16 -9.92 -4.99
N GLY A 170 30.83 -10.40 -6.20
CA GLY A 170 31.67 -11.31 -6.98
C GLY A 170 31.54 -12.78 -6.58
N SER A 171 30.73 -13.12 -5.56
CA SER A 171 30.47 -14.51 -5.19
C SER A 171 29.66 -15.21 -6.28
N VAL A 172 30.06 -16.44 -6.58
CA VAL A 172 29.46 -17.27 -7.62
C VAL A 172 28.79 -18.47 -6.97
N MET A 173 27.49 -18.65 -7.24
CA MET A 173 26.70 -19.77 -6.73
C MET A 173 26.08 -20.53 -7.89
N GLN A 174 26.05 -21.86 -7.80
CA GLN A 174 25.45 -22.72 -8.82
C GLN A 174 24.14 -23.31 -8.29
N TYR A 175 23.10 -23.21 -9.11
CA TYR A 175 21.78 -23.77 -8.81
C TYR A 175 21.30 -24.64 -9.97
N VAL A 176 20.38 -25.54 -9.68
CA VAL A 176 19.61 -26.27 -10.69
C VAL A 176 18.17 -25.79 -10.58
N SER A 177 17.57 -25.39 -11.71
CA SER A 177 16.17 -24.99 -11.71
C SER A 177 15.24 -26.17 -11.45
N ASP A 178 14.19 -25.94 -10.66
CA ASP A 178 13.19 -26.96 -10.31
C ASP A 178 12.23 -27.27 -11.48
N ALA A 179 11.23 -28.12 -11.23
CA ALA A 179 10.22 -28.50 -12.23
C ALA A 179 9.42 -27.31 -12.80
N ALA A 180 9.36 -26.20 -12.06
CA ALA A 180 8.71 -24.95 -12.46
C ALA A 180 9.73 -23.92 -13.03
N GLY A 181 10.97 -24.33 -13.30
CA GLY A 181 12.05 -23.49 -13.80
C GLY A 181 12.57 -22.48 -12.78
N LYS A 182 12.17 -22.57 -11.51
CA LYS A 182 12.55 -21.64 -10.45
C LYS A 182 13.92 -22.03 -9.89
N ILE A 183 14.73 -21.04 -9.59
CA ILE A 183 15.95 -21.23 -8.81
C ILE A 183 15.72 -20.80 -7.35
N PRO A 184 16.40 -21.41 -6.37
CA PRO A 184 16.20 -21.10 -4.96
C PRO A 184 16.32 -19.60 -4.65
N LEU A 185 15.46 -19.14 -3.75
CA LEU A 185 15.37 -17.74 -3.33
C LEU A 185 16.71 -17.22 -2.80
N GLN A 186 17.21 -16.19 -3.45
CA GLN A 186 18.42 -15.51 -3.01
C GLN A 186 18.03 -14.37 -2.09
N GLN A 187 18.09 -14.63 -0.79
CA GLN A 187 17.89 -13.58 0.20
C GLN A 187 19.11 -12.65 0.21
N SER A 188 18.92 -11.38 -0.18
CA SER A 188 19.83 -10.29 0.15
C SER A 188 19.06 -9.25 0.97
N GLN A 189 19.76 -8.58 1.89
CA GLN A 189 19.20 -7.50 2.71
C GLN A 189 19.14 -6.15 1.97
N ILE A 190 19.63 -6.10 0.73
CA ILE A 190 19.65 -4.91 -0.14
C ILE A 190 19.31 -5.28 -1.59
N ALA A 191 18.81 -4.31 -2.37
CA ALA A 191 18.58 -4.51 -3.80
C ALA A 191 19.93 -4.64 -4.54
N GLU A 192 20.22 -5.83 -5.09
CA GLU A 192 21.47 -6.12 -5.80
C GLU A 192 21.21 -6.52 -7.26
N PHE A 193 22.11 -6.11 -8.14
CA PHE A 193 22.16 -6.62 -9.51
C PHE A 193 22.90 -7.96 -9.54
N VAL A 194 22.23 -9.02 -9.97
CA VAL A 194 22.83 -10.35 -10.17
C VAL A 194 22.99 -10.67 -11.65
N LYS A 195 24.08 -11.34 -12.02
CA LYS A 195 24.24 -11.92 -13.36
C LYS A 195 23.91 -13.40 -13.30
N ILE A 196 22.96 -13.84 -14.14
CA ILE A 196 22.59 -15.26 -14.25
C ILE A 196 23.10 -15.78 -15.60
N LYS A 197 23.93 -16.82 -15.56
CA LYS A 197 24.45 -17.54 -16.73
C LYS A 197 23.89 -18.96 -16.75
N VAL A 198 23.17 -19.31 -17.81
CA VAL A 198 22.68 -20.69 -18.01
C VAL A 198 23.81 -21.55 -18.56
N LEU A 199 24.14 -22.65 -17.89
CA LEU A 199 25.24 -23.54 -18.23
C LEU A 199 24.82 -24.76 -19.07
N GLY A 200 23.53 -25.06 -19.12
CA GLY A 200 22.97 -26.17 -19.90
C GLY A 200 22.05 -27.06 -19.08
N LYS A 201 21.54 -28.12 -19.70
CA LYS A 201 20.67 -29.12 -19.07
C LYS A 201 21.53 -30.16 -18.36
N VAL A 202 21.16 -30.53 -17.13
CA VAL A 202 21.72 -31.69 -16.42
C VAL A 202 21.07 -32.98 -16.94
#